data_AF-A0A2A3LGW6-F1
#
_entry.id   AF-A0A2A3LGW6-F1
#
_cell.length_a   1.000
_cell.length_b   1.000
_cell.length_c   1.000
_cell.angle_alpha   90.00
_cell.angle_beta   90.00
_cell.angle_gamma   90.00
#
_symmetry.space_group_name_H-M   'P 1'
#
loop_
_entity.id
_entity.type
_entity.pdbx_description
1 polymer ?
#
loop_
_entity_poly.entity_id
_entity_poly.type
_entity_poly.pdbx_seq_one_letter_code
_entity_poly.pdbx_strand_id
1 'polypeptide(L)' 'MSWLGFVLVILGIWLAFKVAGVVLRLIVTVLIVIAAYWWLAPYFGWPTLGELFYVLGPDVRVPEIALPDIEFL' A
#
# COMPACT_ATOMS: atom_id res chain seq x y z
N MET A 1 -26.68 11.40 36.87
CA MET A 1 -25.33 11.79 36.42
C MET A 1 -24.48 10.55 36.11
N SER A 2 -24.80 9.87 35.00
CA SER A 2 -24.09 8.66 34.50
C SER A 2 -24.55 8.30 33.09
N TRP A 3 -25.75 8.75 32.73
CA TRP A 3 -26.32 8.73 31.37
C TRP A 3 -25.40 9.33 30.29
N LEU A 4 -24.79 10.49 30.55
CA LEU A 4 -23.91 11.17 29.58
C LEU A 4 -22.67 10.33 29.19
N GLY A 5 -22.11 9.58 30.14
CA GLY A 5 -20.98 8.69 29.86
C GLY A 5 -21.36 7.55 28.92
N PHE A 6 -22.55 6.96 29.13
CA PHE A 6 -23.07 5.92 28.24
C PHE A 6 -23.29 6.41 26.81
N VAL A 7 -23.87 7.61 26.67
CA VAL A 7 -24.08 8.23 25.35
C VAL A 7 -22.74 8.45 24.66
N LEU A 8 -21.71 8.92 25.37
CA LEU A 8 -20.39 9.21 24.80
C LEU A 8 -19.67 7.93 24.34
N VAL A 9 -19.79 6.83 25.09
CA VAL A 9 -19.22 5.52 24.71
C VAL A 9 -19.90 4.98 23.46
N ILE A 10 -21.23 5.02 23.39
CA ILE A 10 -21.99 4.58 22.21
C ILE A 10 -21.63 5.44 20.99
N LEU A 11 -21.52 6.76 21.18
CA LEU A 11 -21.13 7.69 20.12
C LEU A 11 -19.70 7.41 19.63
N GLY A 12 -18.77 7.14 20.53
CA GLY A 12 -17.39 6.81 20.20
C GLY A 12 -17.28 5.51 19.40
N ILE A 13 -18.01 4.48 19.79
CA ILE A 13 -18.09 3.21 19.04
C ILE A 13 -18.70 3.45 17.66
N TRP A 14 -19.79 4.21 17.58
CA TRP A 14 -20.43 4.54 16.30
C TRP A 14 -19.48 5.31 15.37
N LEU A 15 -18.72 6.27 15.91
CA LEU A 15 -17.72 7.02 15.15
C LEU A 15 -16.57 6.14 14.68
N ALA A 16 -16.09 5.22 15.54
CA ALA A 16 -15.04 4.28 15.19
C ALA A 16 -15.46 3.35 14.04
N PHE A 17 -16.68 2.82 14.07
CA PHE A 17 -17.22 2.02 12.96
C PHE A 17 -17.39 2.84 11.68
N LYS A 18 -17.82 4.09 11.80
CA LYS A 18 -17.95 4.98 10.65
C LYS A 18 -16.61 5.27 9.99
N VAL A 19 -15.58 5.54 10.77
CA VAL A 19 -14.21 5.76 10.28
C VAL A 19 -13.64 4.48 9.69
N ALA A 20 -13.81 3.32 10.35
CA ALA A 20 -13.34 2.04 9.84
C ALA A 20 -13.95 1.71 8.47
N GLY A 21 -15.25 1.98 8.26
CA GLY A 21 -15.90 1.80 6.97
C GLY A 21 -15.32 2.72 5.88
N VAL A 22 -14.99 3.96 6.23
CA VAL A 22 -14.32 4.90 5.30
C VAL A 22 -12.91 4.42 4.97
N VAL A 23 -12.12 4.01 5.97
CA VAL A 23 -10.76 3.48 5.79
C VAL A 23 -10.76 2.25 4.89
N LEU A 24 -11.66 1.30 5.13
CA LEU A 24 -11.81 0.12 4.29
C LEU A 24 -12.11 0.49 2.84
N ARG A 25 -13.07 1.42 2.62
CA ARG A 25 -13.39 1.91 1.29
C ARG A 25 -12.18 2.56 0.61
N LEU A 26 -11.39 3.31 1.37
CA LEU A 26 -10.19 3.97 0.88
C LEU A 26 -9.13 2.95 0.45
N ILE A 27 -8.85 1.94 1.29
CA ILE A 27 -7.94 0.85 0.97
C ILE A 27 -8.40 0.10 -0.28
N VAL A 28 -9.67 -0.29 -0.34
CA VAL A 28 -10.24 -0.98 -1.52
C VAL A 28 -10.12 -0.11 -2.77
N THR A 29 -10.38 1.19 -2.66
CA THR A 29 -10.25 2.12 -3.79
C THR A 29 -8.80 2.18 -4.29
N VAL A 30 -7.82 2.30 -3.38
CA VAL A 30 -6.40 2.27 -3.74
C VAL A 30 -6.01 0.96 -4.40
N LEU A 31 -6.46 -0.18 -3.86
CA LEU A 31 -6.22 -1.50 -4.46
C LEU A 31 -6.81 -1.59 -5.88
N ILE A 32 -8.02 -1.07 -6.09
CA ILE A 32 -8.65 -1.02 -7.42
C ILE A 32 -7.82 -0.16 -8.38
N VAL A 33 -7.31 0.99 -7.94
CA VAL A 33 -6.45 1.86 -8.78
C VAL A 33 -5.16 1.15 -9.17
N ILE A 34 -4.51 0.47 -8.23
CA ILE A 34 -3.29 -0.30 -8.50
C ILE A 34 -3.57 -1.44 -9.49
N ALA A 35 -4.66 -2.18 -9.29
CA ALA A 35 -5.07 -3.26 -10.19
C ALA A 35 -5.41 -2.74 -11.60
N ALA A 36 -6.14 -1.62 -11.68
CA ALA A 36 -6.49 -0.97 -12.94
C ALA A 36 -5.23 -0.48 -13.67
N TYR A 37 -4.29 0.14 -12.96
CA TYR A 37 -2.99 0.55 -13.52
C TYR A 37 -2.22 -0.65 -14.06
N TRP A 38 -2.10 -1.73 -13.26
CA TRP A 38 -1.41 -2.95 -13.69
C TRP A 38 -2.02 -3.54 -14.96
N TRP A 39 -3.35 -3.52 -15.06
CA TRP A 39 -4.04 -4.05 -16.23
C TRP A 39 -3.94 -3.14 -17.45
N LEU A 40 -3.95 -1.80 -17.28
CA LEU A 40 -3.76 -0.84 -18.38
C LEU A 40 -2.31 -0.71 -18.84
N ALA A 41 -1.33 -0.85 -17.95
CA ALA A 41 0.08 -0.67 -18.23
C ALA A 41 0.59 -1.40 -19.49
N PRO A 42 0.29 -2.71 -19.72
CA PRO A 42 0.76 -3.40 -20.94
C PRO A 42 0.14 -2.87 -22.23
N TYR A 43 -1.07 -2.31 -22.19
CA TYR A 43 -1.73 -1.75 -23.37
C TYR A 43 -1.17 -0.36 -23.75
N PHE A 44 -0.73 0.42 -22.75
CA PHE A 44 -0.22 1.78 -22.94
C PHE A 44 1.32 1.86 -22.95
N GLY A 45 2.02 0.73 -22.75
CA GLY A 45 3.48 0.71 -22.68
C GLY A 45 4.04 1.47 -21.47
N TRP A 46 3.27 1.60 -20.40
CA TRP A 46 3.70 2.29 -19.18
C TRP A 46 4.62 1.41 -18.33
N PRO A 47 5.54 2.02 -17.55
CA PRO A 47 6.43 1.28 -16.69
C PRO A 47 5.65 0.41 -15.70
N THR A 48 6.16 -0.79 -15.47
CA THR A 48 5.55 -1.73 -14.51
C THR A 48 5.65 -1.18 -13.10
N LEU A 49 4.84 -1.68 -12.17
CA LEU A 49 4.93 -1.21 -10.77
C LEU A 49 6.35 -1.41 -10.20
N GLY A 50 7.05 -2.49 -10.58
CA GLY A 50 8.42 -2.75 -10.14
C GLY A 50 9.40 -1.66 -10.57
N GLU A 51 9.28 -1.17 -11.81
CA GLU A 51 10.11 -0.07 -12.31
C GLU A 51 9.75 1.27 -11.64
N LEU A 52 8.46 1.52 -11.40
CA LEU A 52 8.02 2.68 -10.63
C LEU A 52 8.60 2.68 -9.21
N PHE A 53 8.55 1.54 -8.52
CA PHE A 53 9.14 1.40 -7.18
C PHE A 53 10.67 1.43 -7.20
N TYR A 54 11.31 1.05 -8.30
CA TYR A 54 12.76 1.20 -8.47
C TYR A 54 13.16 2.67 -8.65
N VAL A 55 12.40 3.44 -9.42
CA VAL A 55 12.67 4.88 -9.67
C VAL A 55 12.28 5.77 -8.49
N LEU A 56 11.16 5.47 -7.82
CA LEU A 56 10.67 6.23 -6.66
C LEU A 56 11.17 5.66 -5.32
N GLY A 57 11.84 4.52 -5.35
CA GLY A 57 12.36 3.85 -4.18
C GLY A 57 13.55 4.60 -3.57
N PRO A 58 13.84 4.39 -2.28
CA PRO A 58 15.09 4.87 -1.68
C PRO A 58 16.27 4.32 -2.48
N ASP A 59 17.31 5.14 -2.69
CA ASP A 59 18.58 4.70 -3.29
C ASP A 59 19.28 3.68 -2.37
N VAL A 60 18.80 2.45 -2.36
CA VAL A 60 19.46 1.33 -1.70
C VAL A 60 20.67 1.01 -2.55
N ARG A 61 21.82 1.58 -2.17
CA ARG A 61 23.13 1.18 -2.69
C ARG A 61 23.35 -0.27 -2.31
N VAL A 62 23.00 -1.19 -3.22
CA VAL A 62 23.33 -2.60 -3.06
C VAL A 62 24.86 -2.65 -3.02
N PRO A 63 25.48 -3.12 -1.93
CA PRO A 63 26.93 -3.32 -1.89
C PRO A 63 27.30 -4.21 -3.07
N GLU A 64 28.34 -3.85 -3.83
CA GLU A 64 28.90 -4.72 -4.86
C GLU A 64 29.38 -6.01 -4.18
N ILE A 65 28.52 -7.03 -4.19
CA ILE A 65 28.90 -8.36 -3.74
C ILE A 65 29.82 -8.89 -4.84
N ALA A 66 31.11 -8.99 -4.55
CA ALA A 66 32.04 -9.72 -5.40
C ALA A 66 31.51 -11.14 -5.53
N LEU A 67 30.99 -11.48 -6.71
CA LEU A 67 30.64 -12.85 -7.02
C LEU A 67 31.92 -13.68 -6.88
N PRO A 68 31.92 -14.79 -6.12
CA PRO A 68 33.06 -15.68 -6.12
C PRO A 68 33.30 -16.14 -7.56
N ASP A 69 34.55 -16.07 -8.01
CA ASP A 69 34.96 -16.56 -9.32
C ASP A 69 34.61 -18.05 -9.38
N ILE A 70 33.46 -18.35 -9.99
CA ILE A 70 33.09 -19.71 -10.34
C ILE A 70 33.97 -20.08 -11.52
N GLU A 71 35.21 -20.47 -11.20
CA GLU A 71 36.01 -21.34 -12.06
C GLU A 71 35.17 -22.60 -12.29
N PHE A 72 34.52 -22.64 -13.45
CA PHE A 72 33.98 -23.86 -14.00
C PHE A 72 35.16 -24.82 -14.24
N LEU A 73 35.46 -25.66 -13.24
CA LEU A 73 36.23 -26.88 -13.40
C LEU A 73 35.42 -27.95 -14.13
#